data_AF-A0A5C7PQK1-F1
#
_entry.id   AF-A0A5C7PQK1-F1
#
_cell.length_a   1.000
_cell.length_b   1.000
_cell.length_c   1.000
_cell.angle_alpha   90.00
_cell.angle_beta   90.00
_cell.angle_gamma   90.00
#
_symmetry.space_group_name_H-M   'P 1'
#
loop_
_entity.id
_entity.type
_entity.pdbx_description
1 polymer ?
#
loop_
_entity_poly.entity_id
_entity_poly.type
_entity_poly.pdbx_seq_one_letter_code
_entity_poly.pdbx_strand_id
1 'polypeptide(L)'
;MARMTGPLLSMTARGMIAGRYVFGDDKTRQVMRYNWPGPKTITAVQAPYQQLHGWLTHVISYIKQQRPHLNDGMDDDYQMLRTIAGRRDRWNDFVRRAVIGPDHATLTSIKANWDSLTDAQRDAWDSAAATLAPSLTAYTGKAPPGWPEPVFSVGSCWYLYCWTAYLTALIPTPPTPDP
;
A
#
# COMPACT_ATOMS: atom_id res chain seq x y z
N MET A 1 6.06 23.98 41.04
CA MET A 1 6.10 23.39 39.68
C MET A 1 7.53 23.43 39.18
N ALA A 2 8.18 22.27 39.01
CA ALA A 2 9.53 22.22 38.45
C ALA A 2 9.47 22.61 36.96
N ARG A 3 10.08 23.73 36.59
CA ARG A 3 10.32 24.10 35.19
C ARG A 3 11.55 23.30 34.71
N MET A 4 11.33 22.29 33.88
CA MET A 4 12.42 21.62 33.15
C MET A 4 12.68 22.37 31.85
N THR A 5 13.92 22.82 31.65
CA THR A 5 14.42 23.42 30.42
C THR A 5 15.40 22.44 29.79
N GLY A 6 14.90 21.60 28.88
CA GLY A 6 15.68 20.65 28.10
C GLY A 6 15.03 20.44 26.73
N PRO A 7 15.73 19.84 25.75
CA PRO A 7 15.12 19.53 24.47
C PRO A 7 13.85 18.71 24.69
N LEU A 8 12.73 19.09 24.08
CA LEU A 8 11.37 18.52 24.30
C LEU A 8 11.27 16.98 24.12
N LEU A 9 12.32 16.33 23.59
CA LEU A 9 12.41 14.89 23.32
C LEU A 9 13.66 14.24 23.96
N SER A 10 14.27 14.87 24.97
CA SER A 10 15.44 14.31 25.68
C SER A 10 15.06 13.35 26.82
N MET A 11 13.76 13.12 27.05
CA MET A 11 13.24 12.25 28.11
C MET A 11 12.23 11.28 27.51
N THR A 12 12.46 9.97 27.64
CA THR A 12 11.50 8.92 27.26
C THR A 12 10.13 9.16 27.91
N ALA A 13 9.18 9.58 27.09
CA ALA A 13 7.80 9.89 27.46
C ALA A 13 6.87 9.01 26.63
N ARG A 14 5.93 8.36 27.32
CA ARG A 14 4.86 7.56 26.72
C ARG A 14 3.52 8.08 27.22
N GLY A 15 2.53 8.10 26.34
CA GLY A 15 1.16 8.47 26.69
C GLY A 15 0.63 9.63 25.86
N MET A 16 -0.53 10.15 26.25
CA MET A 16 -1.25 11.18 25.52
C MET A 16 -1.40 12.43 26.37
N ILE A 17 -0.97 13.59 25.85
CA ILE A 17 -1.18 14.89 26.47
C ILE A 17 -2.33 15.60 25.76
N ALA A 18 -3.28 16.12 26.54
CA ALA A 18 -4.40 16.94 26.08
C ALA A 18 -5.26 16.30 24.96
N GLY A 19 -5.32 14.96 24.90
CA GLY A 19 -6.10 14.24 23.87
C GLY A 19 -5.54 14.38 22.44
N ARG A 20 -4.41 15.06 22.27
CA ARG A 20 -3.94 15.56 20.97
C ARG A 20 -2.49 15.22 20.68
N TYR A 21 -1.61 15.18 21.68
CA TYR A 21 -0.20 14.84 21.46
C TYR A 21 0.06 13.45 22.01
N VAL A 22 0.36 12.51 21.11
CA VAL A 22 0.69 11.12 21.46
C VAL A 22 2.20 10.99 21.44
N PHE A 23 2.78 10.75 22.62
CA PHE A 23 4.18 10.45 22.80
C PHE A 23 4.36 8.93 22.83
N GLY A 24 5.31 8.45 22.05
CA GLY A 24 5.65 7.04 22.03
C GLY A 24 6.99 6.80 21.37
N ASP A 25 7.30 5.53 21.22
CA ASP A 25 8.53 5.08 20.59
C ASP A 25 8.23 4.61 19.16
N ASP A 26 8.97 5.14 18.20
CA ASP A 26 9.05 4.55 16.86
C ASP A 26 10.45 3.97 16.68
N LYS A 27 10.52 2.64 16.81
CA LYS A 27 11.78 1.89 16.89
C LYS A 27 12.62 2.37 18.08
N THR A 28 13.78 2.98 17.83
CA THR A 28 14.72 3.50 18.85
C THR A 28 14.59 5.00 19.08
N ARG A 29 13.64 5.67 18.41
CA ARG A 29 13.48 7.12 18.48
C ARG A 29 12.19 7.46 19.22
N GLN A 30 12.29 8.45 20.09
CA GLN A 30 11.11 9.06 20.68
C GLN A 30 10.41 9.92 19.64
N VAL A 31 9.11 9.73 19.47
CA VAL A 31 8.28 10.49 18.53
C VAL A 31 7.08 11.09 19.24
N MET A 32 6.74 12.31 18.82
CA MET A 32 5.48 12.96 19.15
C MET A 32 4.62 12.98 17.89
N ARG A 33 3.42 12.40 17.97
CA ARG A 33 2.41 12.48 16.91
C ARG A 33 1.30 13.41 17.35
N TYR A 34 0.96 14.38 16.50
CA TYR A 34 -0.19 15.24 16.73
C TYR A 34 -1.43 14.63 16.08
N ASN A 35 -2.41 14.29 16.91
CA ASN A 35 -3.74 13.85 16.49
C ASN A 35 -4.61 15.08 16.23
N TRP A 36 -4.77 15.44 14.96
CA TRP A 36 -5.65 16.52 14.53
C TRP A 36 -7.12 16.19 14.88
N PRO A 37 -7.79 17.00 15.71
CA PRO A 37 -9.16 16.72 16.16
C PRO A 37 -10.23 17.22 15.18
N GLY A 38 -9.86 17.96 14.13
CA GLY A 38 -10.79 18.46 13.13
C GLY A 38 -11.26 17.38 12.16
N PRO A 39 -12.36 17.63 11.43
CA PRO A 39 -12.82 16.72 10.40
C PRO A 39 -11.71 16.46 9.38
N LYS A 40 -11.41 15.18 9.13
CA LYS A 40 -10.46 14.76 8.07
C LYS A 40 -11.19 14.78 6.72
N THR A 41 -11.71 15.94 6.34
CA THR A 41 -12.41 16.09 5.07
C THR A 41 -11.42 15.89 3.95
N ILE A 42 -11.61 14.84 3.17
CA ILE A 42 -10.80 14.55 2.00
C ILE A 42 -11.17 15.57 0.94
N THR A 43 -10.20 16.36 0.49
CA THR A 43 -10.41 17.30 -0.61
C THR A 43 -10.54 16.56 -1.94
N ALA A 44 -11.21 17.18 -2.93
CA ALA A 44 -11.34 16.63 -4.28
C ALA A 44 -9.98 16.23 -4.91
N VAL A 45 -8.93 17.00 -4.62
CA VAL A 45 -7.57 16.75 -5.11
C VAL A 45 -6.94 15.52 -4.42
N GLN A 46 -7.25 15.28 -3.15
CA GLN A 46 -6.68 14.17 -2.38
C GLN A 46 -7.42 12.84 -2.62
N ALA A 47 -8.70 12.89 -3.00
CA ALA A 47 -9.52 11.70 -3.15
C ALA A 47 -8.89 10.67 -4.11
N PRO A 48 -8.46 11.02 -5.34
CA PRO A 48 -7.86 10.04 -6.26
C PRO A 48 -6.61 9.36 -5.68
N TYR A 49 -5.72 10.11 -5.02
CA TYR A 49 -4.50 9.55 -4.43
C TYR A 49 -4.80 8.61 -3.26
N GLN A 50 -5.79 8.92 -2.44
CA GLN A 50 -6.21 8.05 -1.34
C GLN A 50 -6.86 6.76 -1.85
N GLN A 51 -7.65 6.86 -2.92
CA GLN A 51 -8.28 5.71 -3.58
C GLN A 51 -7.22 4.76 -4.17
N LEU A 52 -6.21 5.30 -4.88
CA LEU A 52 -5.08 4.52 -5.39
C LEU A 52 -4.25 3.90 -4.26
N HIS A 53 -3.97 4.66 -3.20
CA HIS A 53 -3.25 4.13 -2.04
C HIS A 53 -4.04 3.00 -1.35
N GLY A 54 -5.37 3.10 -1.31
CA GLY A 54 -6.26 2.05 -0.84
C GLY A 54 -6.13 0.77 -1.66
N TRP A 55 -6.11 0.89 -2.99
CA TRP A 55 -5.91 -0.23 -3.92
C TRP A 55 -4.59 -0.96 -3.69
N LEU A 56 -3.48 -0.22 -3.57
CA LEU A 56 -2.18 -0.81 -3.20
C LEU A 56 -2.21 -1.49 -1.81
N THR A 57 -2.88 -0.87 -0.83
CA THR A 57 -2.98 -1.42 0.52
C THR A 57 -3.77 -2.73 0.55
N HIS A 58 -4.79 -2.87 -0.31
CA HIS A 58 -5.52 -4.12 -0.50
C HIS A 58 -4.61 -5.24 -1.00
N VAL A 59 -3.81 -4.98 -2.05
CA VAL A 59 -2.83 -5.94 -2.59
C VAL A 59 -1.78 -6.33 -1.54
N ILE A 60 -1.21 -5.36 -0.82
CA ILE A 60 -0.27 -5.63 0.28
C ILE A 60 -0.91 -6.52 1.36
N SER A 61 -2.18 -6.29 1.68
CA SER A 61 -2.91 -7.09 2.67
C SER A 61 -3.13 -8.51 2.20
N TYR A 62 -3.45 -8.70 0.92
CA TYR A 62 -3.54 -10.02 0.28
C TYR A 62 -2.21 -10.78 0.37
N ILE A 63 -1.09 -10.18 -0.07
CA ILE A 63 0.25 -10.80 0.01
C ILE A 63 0.56 -11.23 1.46
N LYS A 64 0.25 -10.37 2.42
CA LYS A 64 0.49 -10.65 3.84
C LYS A 64 -0.36 -11.81 4.35
N GLN A 65 -1.66 -11.79 4.09
CA GLN A 65 -2.61 -12.71 4.73
C GLN A 65 -2.64 -14.06 4.03
N GLN A 66 -2.63 -14.03 2.72
CA GLN A 66 -2.91 -15.18 1.89
C GLN A 66 -1.63 -15.91 1.47
N ARG A 67 -0.46 -15.26 1.57
CA ARG A 67 0.85 -15.89 1.27
C ARG A 67 0.85 -16.55 -0.13
N PRO A 68 0.54 -15.80 -1.20
CA PRO A 68 0.60 -16.33 -2.56
C PRO A 68 2.02 -16.78 -2.92
N HIS A 69 2.09 -17.56 -4.00
CA HIS A 69 3.33 -18.04 -4.63
C HIS A 69 3.31 -17.65 -6.11
N LEU A 70 3.73 -16.44 -6.40
CA LEU A 70 3.97 -15.96 -7.76
C LEU A 70 5.37 -16.37 -8.24
N ASN A 71 6.30 -16.49 -7.30
CA ASN A 71 7.64 -16.99 -7.58
C ASN A 71 7.67 -18.54 -7.55
N ASP A 72 8.48 -19.16 -8.41
CA ASP A 72 8.68 -20.62 -8.47
C ASP A 72 9.54 -21.17 -7.30
N GLY A 73 9.89 -20.32 -6.33
CA GLY A 73 10.65 -20.68 -5.15
C GLY A 73 9.80 -21.41 -4.10
N MET A 74 10.49 -22.06 -3.17
CA MET A 74 9.86 -22.78 -2.06
C MET A 74 9.27 -21.84 -0.98
N ASP A 75 9.68 -20.56 -0.97
CA ASP A 75 9.23 -19.56 0.00
C ASP A 75 8.05 -18.75 -0.57
N ASP A 76 7.05 -18.48 0.27
CA ASP A 76 5.94 -17.60 -0.10
C ASP A 76 6.42 -16.18 -0.45
N ASP A 77 5.64 -15.47 -1.28
CA ASP A 77 6.00 -14.15 -1.78
C ASP A 77 6.25 -13.13 -0.65
N TYR A 78 5.58 -13.29 0.49
CA TYR A 78 5.81 -12.44 1.64
C TYR A 78 7.19 -12.66 2.28
N GLN A 79 7.64 -13.90 2.44
CA GLN A 79 8.96 -14.19 2.99
C GLN A 79 10.05 -13.68 2.06
N MET A 80 9.88 -13.87 0.76
CA MET A 80 10.79 -13.29 -0.24
C MET A 80 10.85 -11.76 -0.13
N LEU A 81 9.71 -11.07 -0.10
CA LEU A 81 9.66 -9.61 0.05
C LEU A 81 10.31 -9.12 1.35
N ARG A 82 10.19 -9.89 2.45
CA ARG A 82 10.88 -9.57 3.70
C ARG A 82 12.38 -9.74 3.59
N THR A 83 12.84 -10.74 2.87
CA THR A 83 14.25 -10.98 2.61
C THR A 83 14.82 -9.86 1.74
N ILE A 84 14.12 -9.49 0.66
CA ILE A 84 14.51 -8.42 -0.28
C ILE A 84 14.57 -7.05 0.44
N ALA A 85 13.56 -6.70 1.24
CA ALA A 85 13.53 -5.44 1.98
C ALA A 85 14.68 -5.33 3.01
N GLY A 86 15.22 -6.48 3.44
CA GLY A 86 16.28 -6.56 4.43
C GLY A 86 15.84 -6.19 5.86
N ARG A 87 16.76 -6.32 6.82
CA ARG A 87 16.44 -6.12 8.26
C ARG A 87 16.05 -4.70 8.66
N ARG A 88 16.39 -3.67 7.85
CA ARG A 88 16.25 -2.26 8.23
C ARG A 88 14.94 -1.62 7.76
N ASP A 89 14.38 -2.11 6.64
CA ASP A 89 13.13 -1.62 6.09
C ASP A 89 11.98 -2.57 6.42
N ARG A 90 10.81 -2.02 6.75
CA ARG A 90 9.60 -2.83 6.85
C ARG A 90 9.20 -3.19 5.41
N TRP A 91 8.99 -4.46 5.12
CA TRP A 91 8.62 -4.92 3.77
C TRP A 91 7.43 -4.14 3.19
N ASN A 92 6.40 -3.82 3.99
CA ASN A 92 5.27 -2.97 3.58
C ASN A 92 5.70 -1.58 3.10
N ASP A 93 6.63 -0.95 3.82
CA ASP A 93 7.11 0.39 3.51
C ASP A 93 8.05 0.36 2.29
N PHE A 94 8.80 -0.73 2.12
CA PHE A 94 9.58 -1.02 0.93
C PHE A 94 8.68 -1.16 -0.31
N VAL A 95 7.66 -2.01 -0.25
CA VAL A 95 6.67 -2.19 -1.33
C VAL A 95 6.00 -0.87 -1.68
N ARG A 96 5.52 -0.12 -0.67
CA ARG A 96 4.90 1.20 -0.89
C ARG A 96 5.86 2.17 -1.58
N ARG A 97 7.12 2.22 -1.18
CA ARG A 97 8.11 3.11 -1.80
C ARG A 97 8.36 2.73 -3.26
N ALA A 98 8.50 1.44 -3.55
CA ALA A 98 8.72 0.93 -4.91
C ALA A 98 7.52 1.22 -5.83
N VAL A 99 6.29 0.96 -5.34
CA VAL A 99 5.08 1.02 -6.16
C VAL A 99 4.47 2.41 -6.24
N ILE A 100 4.50 3.20 -5.16
CA ILE A 100 4.00 4.58 -5.20
C ILE A 100 4.95 5.45 -6.05
N GLY A 101 6.26 5.28 -5.86
CA GLY A 101 7.27 6.11 -6.52
C GLY A 101 7.27 7.57 -6.02
N PRO A 102 8.15 8.41 -6.57
CA PRO A 102 8.13 9.85 -6.30
C PRO A 102 6.82 10.47 -6.80
N ASP A 103 6.22 11.35 -6.00
CA ASP A 103 4.99 12.08 -6.32
C ASP A 103 3.82 11.21 -6.84
N HIS A 104 3.75 9.95 -6.38
CA HIS A 104 2.75 8.95 -6.83
C HIS A 104 2.84 8.53 -8.30
N ALA A 105 3.90 8.92 -9.03
CA ALA A 105 4.00 8.76 -10.47
C ALA A 105 3.89 7.29 -10.93
N THR A 106 4.54 6.37 -10.21
CA THR A 106 4.55 4.95 -10.59
C THR A 106 3.17 4.32 -10.47
N LEU A 107 2.49 4.50 -9.33
CA LEU A 107 1.17 3.92 -9.11
C LEU A 107 0.12 4.53 -10.04
N THR A 108 0.20 5.84 -10.30
CA THR A 108 -0.67 6.50 -11.29
C THR A 108 -0.40 5.98 -12.70
N SER A 109 0.86 5.72 -13.06
CA SER A 109 1.22 5.15 -14.38
C SER A 109 0.70 3.72 -14.54
N ILE A 110 0.79 2.89 -13.50
CA ILE A 110 0.22 1.52 -13.51
C ILE A 110 -1.29 1.58 -13.72
N LYS A 111 -1.98 2.50 -13.01
CA LYS A 111 -3.43 2.69 -13.21
C LYS A 111 -3.76 3.14 -14.64
N ALA A 112 -3.01 4.09 -15.17
CA ALA A 112 -3.21 4.57 -16.55
C ALA A 112 -2.97 3.45 -17.57
N ASN A 113 -1.99 2.58 -17.33
CA ASN A 113 -1.72 1.41 -18.19
C ASN A 113 -2.91 0.44 -18.16
N TRP A 114 -3.41 0.09 -16.97
CA TRP A 114 -4.64 -0.71 -16.83
C TRP A 114 -5.85 -0.10 -17.56
N ASP A 115 -6.04 1.21 -17.42
CA ASP A 115 -7.15 1.92 -18.06
C ASP A 115 -7.02 1.95 -19.60
N SER A 116 -5.79 1.86 -20.12
CA SER A 116 -5.50 1.81 -21.54
C SER A 116 -5.71 0.43 -22.18
N LEU A 117 -5.85 -0.63 -21.37
CA LEU A 117 -6.16 -1.97 -21.87
C LEU A 117 -7.52 -2.00 -22.57
N THR A 118 -7.65 -2.89 -23.56
CA THR A 118 -8.96 -3.18 -24.16
C THR A 118 -9.85 -3.95 -23.19
N ASP A 119 -11.17 -3.96 -23.43
CA ASP A 119 -12.10 -4.76 -22.60
C ASP A 119 -11.73 -6.24 -22.61
N ALA A 120 -11.39 -6.80 -23.77
CA ALA A 120 -10.97 -8.19 -23.91
C ALA A 120 -9.72 -8.53 -23.07
N GLN A 121 -8.77 -7.58 -22.98
CA GLN A 121 -7.57 -7.75 -22.14
C GLN A 121 -7.92 -7.68 -20.65
N ARG A 122 -8.79 -6.74 -20.25
CA ARG A 122 -9.27 -6.68 -18.86
C ARG A 122 -10.01 -7.96 -18.46
N ASP A 123 -10.86 -8.48 -19.35
CA ASP A 123 -11.57 -9.75 -19.14
C ASP A 123 -10.59 -10.94 -19.02
N ALA A 124 -9.50 -10.94 -19.79
CA ALA A 124 -8.45 -11.95 -19.67
C ALA A 124 -7.75 -11.87 -18.30
N TRP A 125 -7.43 -10.65 -17.82
CA TRP A 125 -6.87 -10.45 -16.48
C TRP A 125 -7.84 -10.83 -15.36
N ASP A 126 -9.13 -10.53 -15.49
CA ASP A 126 -10.17 -10.96 -14.54
C ASP A 126 -10.30 -12.50 -14.54
N SER A 127 -10.23 -13.13 -15.72
CA SER A 127 -10.24 -14.60 -15.85
C SER A 127 -9.00 -15.25 -15.24
N ALA A 128 -7.82 -14.70 -15.48
CA ALA A 128 -6.57 -15.16 -14.88
C ALA A 128 -6.57 -14.98 -13.36
N ALA A 129 -7.15 -13.88 -12.86
CA ALA A 129 -7.25 -13.67 -11.43
C ALA A 129 -8.24 -14.64 -10.75
N ALA A 130 -9.24 -15.13 -11.48
CA ALA A 130 -10.20 -16.12 -10.98
C ALA A 130 -9.59 -17.52 -10.77
N THR A 131 -8.47 -17.84 -11.43
CA THR A 131 -7.77 -19.13 -11.26
C THR A 131 -6.79 -19.11 -10.09
N LEU A 132 -6.57 -17.96 -9.44
CA LEU A 132 -5.63 -17.82 -8.34
C LEU A 132 -6.07 -18.62 -7.11
N ALA A 133 -5.11 -19.36 -6.57
CA ALA A 133 -5.21 -20.00 -5.27
C ALA A 133 -4.03 -19.53 -4.42
N PRO A 134 -4.27 -18.74 -3.35
CA PRO A 134 -5.55 -18.26 -2.81
C PRO A 134 -6.21 -17.14 -3.64
N SER A 135 -7.54 -17.01 -3.57
CA SER A 135 -8.26 -16.05 -4.41
C SER A 135 -8.04 -14.59 -4.01
N LEU A 136 -7.80 -13.75 -5.01
CA LEU A 136 -7.79 -12.30 -4.87
C LEU A 136 -9.21 -11.76 -5.06
N THR A 137 -9.56 -10.69 -4.35
CA THR A 137 -10.87 -10.06 -4.44
C THR A 137 -10.80 -8.65 -4.99
N ALA A 138 -11.90 -8.19 -5.58
CA ALA A 138 -12.06 -6.82 -6.02
C ALA A 138 -11.95 -5.87 -4.81
N TYR A 139 -11.47 -4.65 -5.07
CA TYR A 139 -11.34 -3.61 -4.05
C TYR A 139 -12.31 -2.48 -4.34
N THR A 140 -13.24 -2.26 -3.42
CA THR A 140 -14.07 -1.05 -3.40
C THR A 140 -13.47 -0.09 -2.37
N GLY A 141 -12.95 1.03 -2.85
CA GLY A 141 -12.36 2.05 -2.00
C GLY A 141 -13.41 2.93 -1.34
N LYS A 142 -13.05 3.58 -0.25
CA LYS A 142 -13.89 4.62 0.34
C LYS A 142 -13.75 5.90 -0.46
N ALA A 143 -14.87 6.54 -0.76
CA ALA A 143 -14.91 7.87 -1.37
C ALA A 143 -15.38 8.93 -0.36
N PRO A 144 -14.99 10.20 -0.55
CA PRO A 144 -15.61 11.31 0.16
C PRO A 144 -17.12 11.37 -0.13
N PRO A 145 -17.94 11.97 0.75
CA PRO A 145 -19.36 12.19 0.48
C PRO A 145 -19.58 12.90 -0.87
N GLY A 146 -20.48 12.36 -1.69
CA GLY A 146 -20.80 12.91 -3.01
C GLY A 146 -19.85 12.51 -4.15
N TRP A 147 -18.85 11.66 -3.88
CA TRP A 147 -17.97 11.09 -4.90
C TRP A 147 -18.29 9.62 -5.15
N PRO A 148 -18.14 9.12 -6.39
CA PRO A 148 -18.29 7.69 -6.66
C PRO A 148 -17.22 6.89 -5.91
N GLU A 149 -17.62 5.77 -5.33
CA GLU A 149 -16.67 4.80 -4.79
C GLU A 149 -15.86 4.18 -5.93
N PRO A 150 -14.53 4.19 -5.86
CA PRO A 150 -13.72 3.56 -6.89
C PRO A 150 -13.86 2.05 -6.75
N VAL A 151 -14.18 1.40 -7.86
CA VAL A 151 -14.24 -0.05 -7.95
C VAL A 151 -13.06 -0.52 -8.79
N PHE A 152 -12.19 -1.29 -8.16
CA PHE A 152 -11.06 -1.96 -8.80
C PHE A 152 -11.42 -3.44 -8.94
N SER A 153 -11.54 -3.92 -10.18
CA SER A 153 -11.86 -5.32 -10.47
C SER A 153 -10.79 -6.27 -9.93
N VAL A 154 -11.11 -7.56 -9.87
CA VAL A 154 -10.17 -8.58 -9.40
C VAL A 154 -8.93 -8.60 -10.30
N GLY A 155 -9.12 -8.54 -11.61
CA GLY A 155 -8.07 -8.46 -12.63
C GLY A 155 -7.19 -7.23 -12.46
N SER A 156 -7.76 -6.07 -12.11
CA SER A 156 -6.96 -4.88 -11.81
C SER A 156 -6.08 -5.08 -10.57
N CYS A 157 -6.61 -5.68 -9.51
CA CYS A 157 -5.84 -6.02 -8.32
C CYS A 157 -4.72 -7.02 -8.63
N TRP A 158 -4.99 -8.00 -9.50
CA TRP A 158 -4.00 -8.99 -9.95
C TRP A 158 -2.91 -8.33 -10.79
N TYR A 159 -3.29 -7.46 -11.73
CA TYR A 159 -2.36 -6.67 -12.54
C TYR A 159 -1.43 -5.82 -11.67
N LEU A 160 -1.98 -5.12 -10.66
CA LEU A 160 -1.19 -4.37 -9.70
C LEU A 160 -0.26 -5.29 -8.89
N TYR A 161 -0.70 -6.50 -8.56
CA TYR A 161 0.15 -7.44 -7.85
C TYR A 161 1.35 -7.88 -8.70
N CYS A 162 1.14 -8.25 -9.97
CA CYS A 162 2.23 -8.58 -10.89
C CYS A 162 3.21 -7.39 -11.07
N TRP A 163 2.71 -6.16 -11.18
CA TRP A 163 3.57 -4.96 -11.20
C TRP A 163 4.33 -4.77 -9.88
N THR A 164 3.68 -5.03 -8.74
CA THR A 164 4.32 -4.97 -7.43
C THR A 164 5.46 -5.98 -7.35
N ALA A 165 5.23 -7.21 -7.80
CA ALA A 165 6.24 -8.26 -7.83
C ALA A 165 7.42 -7.89 -8.73
N TYR A 166 7.16 -7.34 -9.93
CA TYR A 166 8.22 -6.88 -10.83
C TYR A 166 9.05 -5.73 -10.23
N LEU A 167 8.39 -4.69 -9.71
CA LEU A 167 9.05 -3.51 -9.16
C LEU A 167 9.85 -3.80 -7.88
N THR A 168 9.51 -4.88 -7.18
CA THR A 168 10.23 -5.35 -6.00
C THR A 168 11.27 -6.43 -6.33
N ALA A 169 11.47 -6.75 -7.60
CA ALA A 169 12.35 -7.81 -8.08
C ALA A 169 12.00 -9.21 -7.54
N LEU A 170 10.73 -9.44 -7.20
CA LEU A 170 10.20 -10.77 -6.85
C LEU A 170 10.05 -11.64 -8.12
N ILE A 171 9.70 -11.02 -9.25
CA ILE A 171 9.70 -11.65 -10.58
C ILE A 171 10.60 -10.85 -11.54
N PRO A 172 11.22 -11.50 -12.54
CA PRO A 172 12.13 -10.84 -13.46
C PRO A 172 11.43 -10.12 -14.62
N THR A 173 10.19 -10.48 -14.94
CA THR A 173 9.47 -10.01 -16.12
C THR A 173 8.37 -9.01 -15.76
N PRO A 174 8.24 -7.89 -16.51
CA PRO A 174 7.14 -6.97 -16.31
C PRO A 174 5.82 -7.57 -16.80
N PRO A 175 4.68 -7.14 -16.24
CA PRO A 175 3.37 -7.55 -16.75
C PRO A 175 3.14 -7.09 -18.19
N THR A 176 2.64 -8.00 -19.03
CA THR A 176 2.21 -7.71 -20.40
C THR A 176 0.72 -7.32 -20.45
N PRO A 177 0.22 -6.79 -21.58
CA PRO A 177 -1.20 -6.55 -21.75
C PRO A 177 -2.06 -7.80 -21.59
N ASP A 178 -1.51 -8.97 -21.94
CA ASP A 178 -2.11 -10.28 -21.73
C ASP A 178 -1.44 -10.95 -20.51
N PRO A 179 -2.21 -11.55 -19.58
CA PRO A 179 -1.71 -12.13 -18.33
C PRO A 179 -0.90 -13.41 -18.49
#